data_AF-A0AA92DTA6-F1
#
_entry.id   AF-A0AA92DTA6-F1
#
_cell.length_a   1.000
_cell.length_b   1.000
_cell.length_c   1.000
_cell.angle_alpha   90.00
_cell.angle_beta   90.00
_cell.angle_gamma   90.00
#
_symmetry.space_group_name_H-M   'P 1'
#
loop_
_entity.id
_entity.type
_entity.pdbx_description
1 polymer ?
#
loop_
_entity_poly.entity_id
_entity_poly.type
_entity_poly.pdbx_seq_one_letter_code
_entity_poly.pdbx_strand_id
1 'polypeptide(L)'
;MPQSPYHLPVGLVQTATPVDLSPYAPRQAPTFSGTARFDGPVQAASASVGHGSTGQYDNALVLLPTSHPGSRRCTIQIDPGWIIGQDSGANGNTDFFLWNRATSRAPFAVGTDDAVALGGIGSGATATFQRAANQINGLTFKGAATGGEVGIGASGADTDLNIVYSAKNAGTHRFVGAGTEQFRISPTAGAVNRLNATGAAPGGTPSLSAQGSDANVPVRLSAQGLGSVTLAQGTTPVFIATSYSAAAVNHLVLEARETGSGPVLRMTGPDTNIDLNLRPKGSGTVSFGAFTAAAGAAVAGYIEIKDATGQPRRLAVVN
;
A
#
# COMPACT_ATOMS: atom_id res chain seq x y z
N MET A 1 27.04 -37.78 -100.25
CA MET A 1 25.92 -38.75 -100.13
C MET A 1 26.54 -40.04 -99.59
N PRO A 2 26.03 -40.62 -98.50
CA PRO A 2 24.63 -41.03 -98.41
C PRO A 2 23.93 -40.58 -97.11
N GLN A 3 22.69 -40.14 -97.30
CA GLN A 3 21.68 -40.14 -96.25
C GLN A 3 21.35 -41.58 -95.87
N SER A 4 20.98 -41.82 -94.62
CA SER A 4 20.14 -42.96 -94.29
C SER A 4 19.08 -42.56 -93.25
N PRO A 5 17.84 -43.04 -93.39
CA PRO A 5 16.64 -42.39 -92.90
C PRO A 5 16.05 -43.15 -91.71
N TYR A 6 15.90 -42.49 -90.58
CA TYR A 6 14.96 -42.94 -89.56
C TYR A 6 14.09 -41.77 -89.13
N HIS A 7 12.96 -41.66 -89.83
CA HIS A 7 11.79 -40.94 -89.36
C HIS A 7 11.33 -41.57 -88.04
N LEU A 8 11.44 -40.82 -86.94
CA LEU A 8 10.66 -41.09 -85.74
C LEU A 8 9.39 -40.23 -85.78
N PRO A 9 8.22 -40.77 -85.41
CA PRO A 9 6.95 -40.12 -85.64
C PRO A 9 6.77 -38.92 -84.72
N VAL A 10 6.36 -37.79 -85.30
CA VAL A 10 5.77 -36.66 -84.56
C VAL A 10 4.42 -37.13 -84.04
N GLY A 11 4.33 -37.43 -82.74
CA GLY A 11 3.04 -37.79 -82.15
C GLY A 11 3.15 -38.51 -80.82
N LEU A 12 3.44 -37.77 -79.75
CA LEU A 12 2.65 -37.74 -78.50
C LEU A 12 3.34 -36.74 -77.55
N VAL A 13 3.09 -35.45 -77.77
CA VAL A 13 3.13 -34.53 -76.62
C VAL A 13 1.93 -34.91 -75.80
N GLN A 14 2.14 -35.75 -74.78
CA GLN A 14 1.15 -36.00 -73.75
C GLN A 14 0.99 -34.68 -73.00
N THR A 15 0.15 -33.80 -73.54
CA THR A 15 -0.51 -32.77 -72.77
C THR A 15 -1.35 -33.53 -71.75
N ALA A 16 -0.76 -33.83 -70.60
CA ALA A 16 -1.57 -34.01 -69.41
C ALA A 16 -2.54 -32.82 -69.41
N THR A 17 -3.84 -33.10 -69.39
CA THR A 17 -4.86 -32.07 -69.20
C THR A 17 -4.32 -31.11 -68.15
N PRO A 18 -4.24 -29.79 -68.43
CA PRO A 18 -3.77 -28.84 -67.43
C PRO A 18 -4.44 -29.21 -66.13
N VAL A 19 -3.67 -29.47 -65.07
CA VAL A 19 -4.26 -29.65 -63.75
C VAL A 19 -5.11 -28.43 -63.57
N ASP A 20 -6.43 -28.63 -63.51
CA ASP A 20 -7.32 -27.52 -63.34
C ASP A 20 -7.04 -26.97 -61.95
N LEU A 21 -6.32 -25.86 -61.90
CA LEU A 21 -6.05 -25.12 -60.69
C LEU A 21 -7.23 -24.20 -60.35
N SER A 22 -8.35 -24.23 -61.09
CA SER A 22 -9.58 -23.51 -60.72
C SER A 22 -10.14 -23.85 -59.32
N PRO A 23 -9.99 -25.07 -58.75
CA PRO A 23 -10.32 -25.34 -57.35
C PRO A 23 -9.24 -24.83 -56.38
N TYR A 24 -8.01 -24.62 -56.86
CA TYR A 24 -6.95 -23.90 -56.16
C TYR A 24 -7.00 -22.43 -56.59
N ALA A 25 -8.15 -21.79 -56.42
CA ALA A 25 -8.18 -20.34 -56.37
C ALA A 25 -7.05 -19.90 -55.43
N PRO A 26 -6.14 -18.99 -55.81
CA PRO A 26 -5.29 -18.36 -54.81
C PRO A 26 -6.28 -17.78 -53.80
N ARG A 27 -6.30 -18.34 -52.57
CA ARG A 27 -7.11 -17.78 -51.48
C ARG A 27 -6.78 -16.30 -51.49
N GLN A 28 -7.79 -15.50 -51.81
CA GLN A 28 -7.64 -14.16 -52.38
C GLN A 28 -6.40 -13.47 -51.81
N ALA A 29 -5.43 -13.16 -52.67
CA ALA A 29 -4.35 -12.27 -52.27
C ALA A 29 -5.01 -11.03 -51.66
N PRO A 30 -4.55 -10.55 -50.49
CA PRO A 30 -5.24 -9.50 -49.75
C PRO A 30 -5.52 -8.32 -50.67
N THR A 31 -6.80 -8.05 -50.96
CA THR A 31 -7.18 -6.94 -51.83
C THR A 31 -7.22 -5.65 -51.01
N PHE A 32 -6.27 -4.75 -51.27
CA PHE A 32 -6.27 -3.42 -50.68
C PHE A 32 -7.12 -2.47 -51.53
N SER A 33 -8.20 -1.93 -50.96
CA SER A 33 -9.00 -0.86 -51.57
C SER A 33 -8.66 0.47 -50.90
N GLY A 34 -7.58 1.11 -51.36
CA GLY A 34 -7.05 2.35 -50.81
C GLY A 34 -5.77 2.82 -51.51
N THR A 35 -5.15 3.90 -51.03
CA THR A 35 -3.81 4.34 -51.45
C THR A 35 -2.81 4.05 -50.34
N ALA A 36 -1.75 3.31 -50.65
CA ALA A 36 -0.59 3.12 -49.76
C ALA A 36 0.54 3.97 -50.32
N ARG A 37 1.04 4.94 -49.55
CA ARG A 37 2.11 5.86 -49.97
C ARG A 37 3.31 5.65 -49.06
N PHE A 38 4.46 5.36 -49.66
CA PHE A 38 5.76 5.25 -48.99
C PHE A 38 6.64 6.40 -49.50
N ASP A 39 6.93 7.39 -48.66
CA ASP A 39 7.76 8.54 -49.02
C ASP A 39 9.21 8.31 -48.53
N GLY A 40 10.18 8.11 -49.45
CA GLY A 40 11.63 8.03 -49.15
C GLY A 40 12.40 6.93 -49.94
N PRO A 41 13.75 6.94 -49.93
CA PRO A 41 14.56 5.85 -50.52
C PRO A 41 14.33 4.56 -49.73
N VAL A 42 13.68 3.58 -50.38
CA VAL A 42 13.25 2.32 -49.76
C VAL A 42 14.45 1.38 -49.62
N GLN A 43 15.13 1.41 -48.46
CA GLN A 43 15.81 0.21 -47.97
C GLN A 43 14.74 -0.77 -47.51
N ALA A 44 14.68 -1.95 -48.16
CA ALA A 44 13.70 -3.02 -47.99
C ALA A 44 12.88 -3.00 -46.67
N ALA A 45 11.73 -2.33 -46.70
CA ALA A 45 10.74 -2.39 -45.63
C ALA A 45 9.71 -3.48 -46.00
N SER A 46 9.74 -4.62 -45.30
CA SER A 46 8.72 -5.67 -45.41
C SER A 46 7.67 -5.46 -44.31
N ALA A 47 6.39 -5.32 -44.67
CA ALA A 47 5.28 -5.31 -43.73
C ALA A 47 4.34 -6.48 -44.06
N SER A 48 4.06 -7.33 -43.06
CA SER A 48 3.10 -8.43 -43.19
C SER A 48 1.93 -8.20 -42.23
N VAL A 49 0.72 -8.14 -42.77
CA VAL A 49 -0.52 -8.13 -42.00
C VAL A 49 -1.17 -9.51 -42.20
N GLY A 50 -1.13 -10.36 -41.19
CA GLY A 50 -1.52 -11.78 -41.29
C GLY A 50 -2.93 -12.07 -40.78
N HIS A 51 -3.60 -13.08 -41.36
CA HIS A 51 -4.85 -13.66 -40.84
C HIS A 51 -4.60 -15.09 -40.37
N GLY A 52 -5.19 -15.52 -39.25
CA GLY A 52 -5.12 -16.89 -38.75
C GLY A 52 -5.97 -17.87 -39.58
N SER A 53 -5.62 -19.16 -39.46
CA SER A 53 -6.17 -20.24 -40.29
C SER A 53 -7.09 -21.21 -39.54
N THR A 54 -7.26 -21.09 -38.22
CA THR A 54 -8.08 -22.00 -37.40
C THR A 54 -8.65 -21.29 -36.16
N GLY A 55 -9.90 -20.82 -36.19
CA GLY A 55 -10.73 -20.65 -34.96
C GLY A 55 -10.79 -19.28 -34.25
N GLN A 56 -12.01 -18.74 -34.25
CA GLN A 56 -12.73 -17.81 -33.36
C GLN A 56 -12.26 -16.36 -33.06
N TYR A 57 -11.00 -15.92 -33.24
CA TYR A 57 -10.65 -14.49 -33.11
C TYR A 57 -9.50 -14.03 -34.01
N ASP A 58 -9.74 -13.70 -35.29
CA ASP A 58 -8.71 -13.14 -36.18
C ASP A 58 -8.90 -11.64 -36.45
N ASN A 59 -8.00 -10.81 -35.89
CA ASN A 59 -7.95 -9.37 -36.17
C ASN A 59 -6.54 -8.90 -36.59
N ALA A 60 -6.39 -8.60 -37.87
CA ALA A 60 -5.17 -8.12 -38.53
C ALA A 60 -5.18 -6.58 -38.78
N LEU A 61 -5.75 -5.81 -37.85
CA LEU A 61 -6.74 -4.75 -38.11
C LEU A 61 -6.25 -3.29 -38.35
N VAL A 62 -7.09 -2.52 -39.07
CA VAL A 62 -7.14 -1.04 -39.15
C VAL A 62 -8.53 -0.48 -38.82
N LEU A 63 -8.60 0.73 -38.26
CA LEU A 63 -9.75 1.34 -37.57
C LEU A 63 -10.27 2.63 -38.25
N LEU A 64 -11.61 2.81 -38.27
CA LEU A 64 -12.29 3.99 -38.84
C LEU A 64 -13.23 4.69 -37.82
N PRO A 65 -13.20 6.05 -37.71
CA PRO A 65 -14.07 6.80 -36.81
C PRO A 65 -15.42 7.07 -37.44
N THR A 66 -16.44 7.24 -36.61
CA THR A 66 -17.78 7.58 -37.08
C THR A 66 -17.95 9.06 -37.44
N SER A 67 -19.04 9.39 -38.11
CA SER A 67 -19.47 10.76 -38.42
C SER A 67 -20.42 11.37 -37.36
N HIS A 68 -20.26 11.03 -36.08
CA HIS A 68 -21.13 11.48 -34.99
C HIS A 68 -20.86 12.93 -34.49
N PRO A 69 -21.86 13.77 -34.18
CA PRO A 69 -21.66 15.19 -33.83
C PRO A 69 -21.13 15.47 -32.41
N GLY A 70 -21.11 14.49 -31.49
CA GLY A 70 -20.65 14.66 -30.09
C GLY A 70 -19.35 13.94 -29.70
N SER A 71 -18.86 12.99 -30.49
CA SER A 71 -17.54 12.33 -30.32
C SER A 71 -17.30 11.33 -31.45
N ARG A 72 -16.14 11.42 -32.13
CA ARG A 72 -15.70 10.56 -33.25
C ARG A 72 -14.26 10.09 -32.97
N ARG A 73 -13.95 8.78 -33.08
CA ARG A 73 -12.57 8.26 -32.92
C ARG A 73 -12.21 7.08 -33.85
N CYS A 74 -11.02 7.16 -34.45
CA CYS A 74 -10.15 6.04 -34.80
C CYS A 74 -8.71 6.47 -34.60
N THR A 75 -7.80 5.50 -34.65
CA THR A 75 -6.37 5.69 -34.40
C THR A 75 -5.57 4.63 -35.15
N ILE A 76 -4.34 4.96 -35.58
CA ILE A 76 -3.15 4.07 -35.71
C ILE A 76 -1.91 4.86 -36.17
N GLN A 77 -0.74 4.48 -35.62
CA GLN A 77 0.66 4.63 -36.07
C GLN A 77 1.26 6.04 -36.26
N ILE A 78 2.39 6.28 -35.58
CA ILE A 78 2.80 7.64 -35.20
C ILE A 78 4.29 7.88 -35.48
N ASP A 79 4.56 8.39 -36.67
CA ASP A 79 5.67 9.33 -36.85
C ASP A 79 5.26 10.73 -36.34
N PRO A 80 6.24 11.57 -35.93
CA PRO A 80 7.66 11.25 -35.77
C PRO A 80 7.99 10.63 -34.39
N GLY A 81 6.95 10.33 -33.60
CA GLY A 81 7.06 10.33 -32.14
C GLY A 81 6.96 8.98 -31.46
N TRP A 82 6.12 8.05 -31.92
CA TRP A 82 5.80 6.86 -31.11
C TRP A 82 6.02 5.54 -31.85
N ILE A 83 6.87 4.69 -31.28
CA ILE A 83 7.22 3.38 -31.80
C ILE A 83 6.62 2.31 -30.88
N ILE A 84 5.96 1.31 -31.46
CA ILE A 84 5.60 0.07 -30.77
C ILE A 84 6.69 -0.93 -31.13
N GLY A 85 7.42 -1.41 -30.13
CA GLY A 85 8.54 -2.31 -30.34
C GLY A 85 8.42 -3.54 -29.45
N GLN A 86 8.87 -4.66 -29.99
CA GLN A 86 9.30 -5.81 -29.22
C GLN A 86 10.81 -5.91 -29.43
N ASP A 87 11.56 -6.23 -28.38
CA ASP A 87 12.96 -6.59 -28.57
C ASP A 87 13.06 -8.07 -28.97
N SER A 88 13.95 -8.38 -29.89
CA SER A 88 14.14 -9.74 -30.40
C SER A 88 15.60 -10.14 -30.24
N GLY A 89 15.88 -10.87 -29.17
CA GLY A 89 17.15 -11.57 -28.96
C GLY A 89 17.94 -11.13 -27.74
N ALA A 90 17.93 -11.98 -26.70
CA ALA A 90 18.96 -12.29 -25.70
C ALA A 90 19.79 -11.20 -24.99
N ASN A 91 19.60 -9.90 -25.24
CA ASN A 91 20.45 -8.86 -24.66
C ASN A 91 19.75 -7.51 -24.39
N GLY A 92 18.43 -7.39 -24.55
CA GLY A 92 17.68 -6.24 -24.05
C GLY A 92 16.73 -6.59 -22.91
N ASN A 93 16.57 -5.63 -22.00
CA ASN A 93 15.79 -5.77 -20.78
C ASN A 93 14.27 -5.60 -21.01
N THR A 94 13.78 -5.53 -22.26
CA THR A 94 12.40 -5.09 -22.60
C THR A 94 11.75 -5.94 -23.69
N ASP A 95 10.78 -6.78 -23.33
CA ASP A 95 10.09 -7.69 -24.26
C ASP A 95 9.06 -6.97 -25.15
N PHE A 96 8.41 -5.94 -24.60
CA PHE A 96 7.43 -5.10 -25.32
C PHE A 96 7.45 -3.66 -24.80
N PHE A 97 7.37 -2.64 -25.66
CA PHE A 97 7.39 -1.24 -25.24
C PHE A 97 6.66 -0.28 -26.19
N LEU A 98 6.23 0.85 -25.63
CA LEU A 98 5.84 2.06 -26.35
C LEU A 98 6.93 3.10 -26.15
N TRP A 99 7.63 3.49 -27.22
CA TRP A 99 8.75 4.44 -27.17
C TRP A 99 8.34 5.80 -27.71
N ASN A 100 8.58 6.88 -26.96
CA ASN A 100 8.42 8.25 -27.40
C ASN A 100 9.79 8.84 -27.81
N ARG A 101 9.99 9.09 -29.11
CA ARG A 101 11.20 9.64 -29.71
C ARG A 101 11.44 11.11 -29.36
N ALA A 102 10.38 11.90 -29.18
CA ALA A 102 10.48 13.32 -28.83
C ALA A 102 10.99 13.53 -27.40
N THR A 103 10.63 12.63 -26.48
CA THR A 103 11.10 12.66 -25.08
C THR A 103 12.21 11.65 -24.79
N SER A 104 12.54 10.79 -25.77
CA SER A 104 13.48 9.66 -25.66
C SER A 104 13.20 8.76 -24.45
N ARG A 105 11.93 8.39 -24.26
CA ARG A 105 11.46 7.61 -23.11
C ARG A 105 10.48 6.52 -23.52
N ALA A 106 10.46 5.41 -22.77
CA ALA A 106 9.48 4.34 -22.90
C ALA A 106 8.40 4.42 -21.81
N PRO A 107 7.34 5.25 -21.93
CA PRO A 107 6.35 5.45 -20.88
C PRO A 107 5.51 4.20 -20.53
N PHE A 108 5.52 3.16 -21.36
CA PHE A 108 5.01 1.85 -21.01
C PHE A 108 5.97 0.80 -21.58
N ALA A 109 6.38 -0.14 -20.74
CA ALA A 109 7.12 -1.29 -21.22
C ALA A 109 6.99 -2.49 -20.27
N VAL A 110 7.18 -3.67 -20.84
CA VAL A 110 7.23 -4.96 -20.17
C VAL A 110 8.67 -5.44 -20.23
N GLY A 111 9.27 -5.67 -19.07
CA GLY A 111 10.63 -6.21 -18.96
C GLY A 111 10.67 -7.74 -19.00
N THR A 112 11.89 -8.29 -19.03
CA THR A 112 12.18 -9.75 -19.16
C THR A 112 11.61 -10.63 -18.04
N ASP A 113 11.22 -10.02 -16.90
CA ASP A 113 10.59 -10.71 -15.76
C ASP A 113 9.07 -10.41 -15.68
N ASP A 114 8.44 -10.11 -16.82
CA ASP A 114 7.06 -9.61 -16.91
C ASP A 114 6.77 -8.36 -16.07
N ALA A 115 7.81 -7.60 -15.72
CA ALA A 115 7.67 -6.37 -14.98
C ALA A 115 7.04 -5.30 -15.87
N VAL A 116 5.83 -4.86 -15.55
CA VAL A 116 5.15 -3.78 -16.24
C VAL A 116 5.57 -2.46 -15.60
N ALA A 117 6.23 -1.60 -16.35
CA ALA A 117 6.65 -0.29 -15.88
C ALA A 117 5.85 0.82 -16.55
N LEU A 118 5.37 1.76 -15.74
CA LEU A 118 4.66 2.97 -16.18
C LEU A 118 5.58 4.18 -15.94
N GLY A 119 5.91 4.90 -17.00
CA GLY A 119 6.81 6.07 -17.01
C GLY A 119 8.25 5.82 -17.46
N GLY A 120 8.64 4.58 -17.80
CA GLY A 120 10.02 4.18 -18.15
C GLY A 120 10.38 2.79 -17.61
N ILE A 121 11.47 2.16 -18.09
CA ILE A 121 12.12 1.00 -17.42
C ILE A 121 13.42 1.46 -16.75
N GLY A 122 13.76 0.92 -15.58
CA GLY A 122 14.99 1.22 -14.83
C GLY A 122 14.89 2.42 -13.88
N SER A 123 16.01 3.10 -13.61
CA SER A 123 16.15 4.22 -12.63
C SER A 123 15.33 5.50 -12.95
N GLY A 124 14.39 5.43 -13.89
CA GLY A 124 13.44 6.48 -14.23
C GLY A 124 11.98 6.03 -14.32
N ALA A 125 11.66 4.79 -13.94
CA ALA A 125 10.28 4.31 -13.83
C ALA A 125 9.59 4.97 -12.64
N THR A 126 8.44 5.63 -12.87
CA THR A 126 7.67 6.25 -11.79
C THR A 126 6.89 5.21 -10.98
N ALA A 127 6.45 4.13 -11.64
CA ALA A 127 5.87 2.96 -11.01
C ALA A 127 6.32 1.70 -11.75
N THR A 128 6.68 0.66 -11.00
CA THR A 128 7.01 -0.67 -11.55
C THR A 128 6.14 -1.71 -10.84
N PHE A 129 5.44 -2.52 -11.63
CA PHE A 129 4.70 -3.68 -11.16
C PHE A 129 5.47 -4.92 -11.59
N GLN A 130 5.95 -5.69 -10.62
CA GLN A 130 6.80 -6.86 -10.89
C GLN A 130 5.98 -8.13 -10.68
N ARG A 131 6.15 -9.10 -11.57
CA ARG A 131 5.63 -10.45 -11.39
C ARG A 131 6.77 -11.36 -10.95
N ALA A 132 6.57 -12.16 -9.92
CA ALA A 132 7.52 -13.23 -9.60
C ALA A 132 7.21 -14.48 -10.43
N ALA A 133 8.22 -15.32 -10.72
CA ALA A 133 7.98 -16.65 -11.28
C ALA A 133 7.02 -17.41 -10.35
N ASN A 134 5.90 -17.92 -10.89
CA ASN A 134 4.83 -18.57 -10.12
C ASN A 134 4.25 -17.70 -8.99
N GLN A 135 4.06 -16.40 -9.21
CA GLN A 135 3.42 -15.54 -8.21
C GLN A 135 1.99 -16.03 -7.86
N ILE A 136 1.78 -16.39 -6.58
CA ILE A 136 0.50 -16.84 -6.03
C ILE A 136 -0.28 -15.70 -5.35
N ASN A 137 0.45 -14.72 -4.78
CA ASN A 137 -0.11 -13.64 -3.98
C ASN A 137 0.28 -12.26 -4.56
N GLY A 138 -0.56 -11.26 -4.36
CA GLY A 138 -0.37 -9.91 -4.88
C GLY A 138 -1.18 -8.85 -4.14
N LEU A 139 -1.15 -7.63 -4.67
CA LEU A 139 -1.94 -6.50 -4.20
C LEU A 139 -3.10 -6.21 -5.16
N THR A 140 -4.24 -5.85 -4.59
CA THR A 140 -5.36 -5.25 -5.30
C THR A 140 -5.45 -3.77 -4.96
N PHE A 141 -5.64 -2.94 -5.98
CA PHE A 141 -5.93 -1.52 -5.85
C PHE A 141 -7.37 -1.31 -6.32
N LYS A 142 -8.23 -0.80 -5.43
CA LYS A 142 -9.67 -0.68 -5.71
C LYS A 142 -10.11 0.77 -5.62
N GLY A 143 -10.78 1.23 -6.68
CA GLY A 143 -11.53 2.49 -6.66
C GLY A 143 -12.90 2.30 -6.01
N ALA A 144 -13.63 3.40 -5.86
CA ALA A 144 -14.97 3.41 -5.29
C ALA A 144 -15.90 4.37 -6.03
N ALA A 145 -17.20 4.10 -5.99
CA ALA A 145 -18.23 5.07 -6.35
C ALA A 145 -18.26 6.23 -5.34
N THR A 146 -18.95 7.32 -5.67
CA THR A 146 -19.12 8.47 -4.78
C THR A 146 -19.60 8.04 -3.40
N GLY A 147 -18.83 8.40 -2.36
CA GLY A 147 -19.11 8.05 -0.96
C GLY A 147 -18.53 6.72 -0.49
N GLY A 148 -17.93 5.91 -1.37
CA GLY A 148 -17.25 4.67 -1.01
C GLY A 148 -15.75 4.86 -0.71
N GLU A 149 -15.14 3.83 -0.11
CA GLU A 149 -13.72 3.82 0.27
C GLU A 149 -12.84 3.23 -0.84
N VAL A 150 -11.75 3.93 -1.17
CA VAL A 150 -10.68 3.41 -2.03
C VAL A 150 -9.68 2.64 -1.17
N GLY A 151 -9.07 1.59 -1.71
CA GLY A 151 -8.25 0.70 -0.88
C GLY A 151 -7.13 -0.01 -1.59
N ILE A 152 -6.20 -0.49 -0.78
CA ILE A 152 -5.13 -1.42 -1.13
C ILE A 152 -5.32 -2.66 -0.26
N GLY A 153 -5.35 -3.85 -0.85
CA GLY A 153 -5.53 -5.10 -0.11
C GLY A 153 -4.69 -6.23 -0.67
N ALA A 154 -4.31 -7.19 0.18
CA ALA A 154 -3.65 -8.42 -0.25
C ALA A 154 -4.68 -9.36 -0.92
N SER A 155 -4.24 -10.13 -1.89
CA SER A 155 -5.03 -11.16 -2.56
C SER A 155 -4.13 -12.32 -2.96
N GLY A 156 -4.64 -13.54 -2.91
CA GLY A 156 -3.88 -14.73 -3.32
C GLY A 156 -4.53 -15.99 -2.81
N ALA A 157 -3.87 -17.13 -3.04
CA ALA A 157 -4.37 -18.43 -2.56
C ALA A 157 -4.07 -18.67 -1.08
N ASP A 158 -3.06 -18.01 -0.51
CA ASP A 158 -2.71 -18.17 0.90
C ASP A 158 -3.76 -17.55 1.82
N THR A 159 -4.01 -18.19 2.96
CA THR A 159 -5.01 -17.76 3.95
C THR A 159 -4.60 -16.46 4.66
N ASP A 160 -3.31 -16.32 5.00
CA ASP A 160 -2.79 -15.18 5.74
C ASP A 160 -1.69 -14.47 4.94
N LEU A 161 -1.91 -13.19 4.64
CA LEU A 161 -0.99 -12.38 3.86
C LEU A 161 -0.72 -11.03 4.53
N ASN A 162 0.56 -10.75 4.75
CA ASN A 162 1.00 -9.45 5.22
C ASN A 162 1.17 -8.48 4.05
N ILE A 163 0.82 -7.21 4.25
CA ILE A 163 1.20 -6.12 3.36
C ILE A 163 2.32 -5.34 4.04
N VAL A 164 3.43 -5.16 3.33
CA VAL A 164 4.57 -4.39 3.82
C VAL A 164 4.64 -3.05 3.08
N TYR A 165 4.67 -1.96 3.84
CA TYR A 165 4.96 -0.62 3.33
C TYR A 165 6.37 -0.26 3.79
N SER A 166 7.25 0.10 2.85
CA SER A 166 8.65 0.41 3.16
C SER A 166 9.07 1.78 2.62
N ALA A 167 9.69 2.58 3.48
CA ALA A 167 10.48 3.74 3.08
C ALA A 167 11.97 3.33 2.97
N LYS A 168 12.72 4.00 2.09
CA LYS A 168 14.14 3.70 1.87
C LYS A 168 15.04 4.55 2.78
N ASN A 169 16.07 3.93 3.35
CA ASN A 169 17.09 4.59 4.19
C ASN A 169 16.43 5.34 5.37
N ALA A 170 16.75 6.63 5.55
CA ALA A 170 16.17 7.48 6.59
C ALA A 170 14.76 8.03 6.24
N GLY A 171 14.11 7.52 5.18
CA GLY A 171 12.76 7.92 4.80
C GLY A 171 11.69 7.52 5.82
N THR A 172 10.60 8.28 5.86
CA THR A 172 9.48 8.09 6.82
C THR A 172 8.20 7.64 6.11
N HIS A 173 7.34 6.92 6.82
CA HIS A 173 5.92 6.76 6.40
C HIS A 173 5.10 7.95 6.91
N ARG A 174 4.31 8.56 6.02
CA ARG A 174 3.50 9.76 6.31
C ARG A 174 2.05 9.49 5.93
N PHE A 175 1.13 9.73 6.85
CA PHE A 175 -0.31 9.62 6.63
C PHE A 175 -0.91 11.03 6.66
N VAL A 176 -1.53 11.43 5.55
CA VAL A 176 -1.96 12.81 5.28
C VAL A 176 -3.48 12.84 5.14
N GLY A 177 -4.13 13.78 5.83
CA GLY A 177 -5.56 14.06 5.77
C GLY A 177 -5.80 15.54 5.42
N ALA A 178 -6.70 15.82 4.48
CA ALA A 178 -7.00 17.18 4.01
C ALA A 178 -5.74 18.02 3.66
N GLY A 179 -4.73 17.39 3.05
CA GLY A 179 -3.48 18.04 2.65
C GLY A 179 -2.45 18.27 3.78
N THR A 180 -2.75 17.86 5.02
CA THR A 180 -1.85 18.02 6.17
C THR A 180 -1.50 16.68 6.81
N GLU A 181 -0.26 16.54 7.28
CA GLU A 181 0.20 15.30 7.89
C GLU A 181 -0.41 15.09 9.27
N GLN A 182 -1.04 13.93 9.48
CA GLN A 182 -1.73 13.57 10.71
C GLN A 182 -0.95 12.56 11.55
N PHE A 183 -0.21 11.65 10.90
CA PHE A 183 0.57 10.61 11.56
C PHE A 183 1.84 10.27 10.77
N ARG A 184 2.92 9.97 11.51
CA ARG A 184 4.24 9.65 10.95
C ARG A 184 4.86 8.44 11.64
N ILE A 185 5.52 7.59 10.86
CA ILE A 185 6.46 6.58 11.37
C ILE A 185 7.86 6.95 10.88
N SER A 186 8.75 7.29 11.83
CA SER A 186 10.15 7.61 11.56
C SER A 186 11.03 6.38 11.78
N PRO A 187 12.04 6.14 10.92
CA PRO A 187 12.91 4.98 11.07
C PRO A 187 13.83 5.15 12.29
N THR A 188 14.07 4.05 12.99
CA THR A 188 15.11 3.93 14.01
C THR A 188 16.04 2.79 13.59
N ALA A 189 17.33 3.08 13.41
CA ALA A 189 18.29 2.09 12.96
C ALA A 189 18.36 0.92 13.97
N GLY A 190 18.18 -0.31 13.48
CA GLY A 190 18.23 -1.51 14.32
C GLY A 190 17.05 -1.66 15.30
N ALA A 191 15.90 -1.02 15.05
CA ALA A 191 14.74 -1.17 15.93
C ALA A 191 14.27 -2.63 16.04
N VAL A 192 14.29 -3.16 17.27
CA VAL A 192 13.75 -4.50 17.62
C VAL A 192 12.46 -4.44 18.45
N ASN A 193 12.12 -3.25 18.95
CA ASN A 193 10.91 -2.96 19.71
C ASN A 193 10.01 -2.02 18.91
N ARG A 194 8.70 -2.24 18.97
CA ARG A 194 7.69 -1.50 18.18
C ARG A 194 6.36 -1.42 18.92
N LEU A 195 5.51 -0.50 18.48
CA LEU A 195 4.10 -0.48 18.88
C LEU A 195 3.32 -1.49 18.02
N ASN A 196 2.40 -2.23 18.64
CA ASN A 196 1.46 -3.11 17.99
C ASN A 196 0.03 -2.71 18.35
N ALA A 197 -0.81 -2.49 17.34
CA ALA A 197 -2.21 -2.15 17.50
C ALA A 197 -3.07 -3.37 17.12
N THR A 198 -3.99 -3.76 18.00
CA THR A 198 -4.89 -4.89 17.74
C THR A 198 -6.33 -4.47 17.95
N GLY A 199 -7.21 -4.92 17.03
CA GLY A 199 -8.64 -4.91 17.26
C GLY A 199 -9.05 -5.92 18.33
N ALA A 200 -10.35 -6.04 18.55
CA ALA A 200 -10.93 -7.04 19.45
C ALA A 200 -12.21 -7.61 18.85
N ALA A 201 -12.53 -8.86 19.20
CA ALA A 201 -13.83 -9.46 18.92
C ALA A 201 -14.96 -8.69 19.64
N PRO A 202 -16.24 -8.86 19.24
CA PRO A 202 -17.36 -8.21 19.91
C PRO A 202 -17.34 -8.40 21.44
N GLY A 203 -17.45 -7.29 22.19
CA GLY A 203 -17.36 -7.28 23.65
C GLY A 203 -15.94 -7.16 24.22
N GLY A 204 -14.90 -7.28 23.39
CA GLY A 204 -13.52 -7.07 23.79
C GLY A 204 -13.07 -5.60 23.72
N THR A 205 -11.84 -5.33 24.16
CA THR A 205 -11.23 -3.99 24.15
C THR A 205 -10.04 -3.96 23.18
N PRO A 206 -9.99 -3.04 22.20
CA PRO A 206 -8.82 -2.83 21.35
C PRO A 206 -7.58 -2.47 22.18
N SER A 207 -6.39 -2.77 21.67
CA SER A 207 -5.15 -2.51 22.39
C SER A 207 -4.10 -1.81 21.53
N LEU A 208 -3.28 -0.97 22.19
CA LEU A 208 -2.01 -0.47 21.67
C LEU A 208 -0.93 -0.84 22.69
N SER A 209 -0.01 -1.71 22.29
CA SER A 209 0.98 -2.31 23.19
C SER A 209 2.40 -2.16 22.62
N ALA A 210 3.41 -2.20 23.48
CA ALA A 210 4.78 -2.38 23.06
C ALA A 210 5.08 -3.88 22.88
N GLN A 211 5.75 -4.23 21.80
CA GLN A 211 6.21 -5.59 21.52
C GLN A 211 7.61 -5.56 20.92
N GLY A 212 8.43 -6.56 21.24
CA GLY A 212 9.79 -6.67 20.71
C GLY A 212 10.55 -7.83 21.35
N SER A 213 11.84 -7.93 21.03
CA SER A 213 12.70 -9.00 21.56
C SER A 213 13.21 -8.76 22.98
N ASP A 214 13.14 -7.53 23.48
CA ASP A 214 13.60 -7.22 24.83
C ASP A 214 12.61 -7.74 25.88
N ALA A 215 13.13 -8.15 27.05
CA ALA A 215 12.30 -8.70 28.13
C ALA A 215 11.31 -7.68 28.72
N ASN A 216 11.66 -6.39 28.71
CA ASN A 216 10.84 -5.31 29.27
C ASN A 216 10.78 -4.16 28.27
N VAL A 217 9.63 -3.94 27.64
CA VAL A 217 9.44 -2.88 26.64
C VAL A 217 8.39 -1.88 27.12
N PRO A 218 8.78 -0.68 27.59
CA PRO A 218 7.83 0.33 28.03
C PRO A 218 7.15 1.04 26.84
N VAL A 219 5.92 1.50 27.04
CA VAL A 219 5.24 2.44 26.14
C VAL A 219 5.41 3.86 26.67
N ARG A 220 5.80 4.78 25.79
CA ARG A 220 5.86 6.22 26.10
C ARG A 220 4.88 6.98 25.22
N LEU A 221 4.00 7.75 25.87
CA LEU A 221 3.19 8.79 25.26
C LEU A 221 3.68 10.13 25.80
N SER A 222 4.03 11.08 24.93
CA SER A 222 4.57 12.37 25.36
C SER A 222 4.08 13.50 24.49
N ALA A 223 3.68 14.59 25.15
CA ALA A 223 3.45 15.87 24.51
C ALA A 223 4.78 16.66 24.38
N GLN A 224 4.78 17.67 23.51
CA GLN A 224 5.93 18.55 23.32
C GLN A 224 5.81 19.80 24.19
N GLY A 225 6.93 20.23 24.79
CA GLY A 225 6.96 21.42 25.65
C GLY A 225 6.05 21.29 26.87
N LEU A 226 5.22 22.31 27.13
CA LEU A 226 4.24 22.33 28.22
C LEU A 226 2.88 21.69 27.84
N GLY A 227 2.80 21.00 26.70
CA GLY A 227 1.60 20.26 26.32
C GLY A 227 1.29 19.13 27.31
N SER A 228 0.01 18.75 27.42
CA SER A 228 -0.45 17.67 28.29
C SER A 228 -0.70 16.36 27.52
N VAL A 229 -0.62 15.22 28.22
CA VAL A 229 -1.15 13.94 27.74
C VAL A 229 -2.49 13.69 28.43
N THR A 230 -3.56 13.57 27.65
CA THR A 230 -4.94 13.44 28.16
C THR A 230 -5.50 12.05 27.89
N LEU A 231 -6.05 11.42 28.92
CA LEU A 231 -6.92 10.24 28.81
C LEU A 231 -8.36 10.71 28.98
N ALA A 232 -9.23 10.37 28.02
CA ALA A 232 -10.58 10.89 27.94
C ALA A 232 -11.62 9.78 27.73
N GLN A 233 -12.83 10.01 28.23
CA GLN A 233 -14.04 9.27 27.90
C GLN A 233 -14.80 10.07 26.83
N GLY A 234 -14.69 9.65 25.57
CA GLY A 234 -15.13 10.47 24.46
C GLY A 234 -14.33 11.77 24.40
N THR A 235 -15.00 12.91 24.47
CA THR A 235 -14.37 14.24 24.54
C THR A 235 -14.13 14.72 25.97
N THR A 236 -14.61 14.00 26.99
CA THR A 236 -14.49 14.40 28.39
C THR A 236 -13.17 13.92 28.98
N PRO A 237 -12.26 14.81 29.43
CA PRO A 237 -11.02 14.40 30.06
C PRO A 237 -11.30 13.72 31.41
N VAL A 238 -10.69 12.56 31.63
CA VAL A 238 -10.77 11.79 32.90
C VAL A 238 -9.44 11.85 33.64
N PHE A 239 -8.32 11.91 32.92
CA PHE A 239 -6.99 12.12 33.49
C PHE A 239 -6.15 12.99 32.56
N ILE A 240 -5.38 13.91 33.13
CA ILE A 240 -4.48 14.80 32.39
C ILE A 240 -3.11 14.79 33.06
N ALA A 241 -2.12 14.24 32.37
CA ALA A 241 -0.72 14.38 32.77
C ALA A 241 -0.17 15.69 32.21
N THR A 242 0.31 16.56 33.10
CA THR A 242 0.88 17.86 32.74
C THR A 242 2.05 18.19 33.67
N SER A 243 2.87 19.16 33.28
CA SER A 243 3.98 19.68 34.08
C SER A 243 3.73 21.16 34.38
N TYR A 244 4.00 21.57 35.62
CA TYR A 244 3.86 22.98 36.03
C TYR A 244 4.91 23.88 35.36
N SER A 245 6.09 23.33 35.10
CA SER A 245 7.19 24.02 34.40
C SER A 245 7.89 23.07 33.43
N ALA A 246 8.69 23.63 32.52
CA ALA A 246 9.48 22.85 31.57
C ALA A 246 10.62 22.04 32.23
N ALA A 247 10.89 22.27 33.52
CA ALA A 247 11.95 21.63 34.29
C ALA A 247 11.42 20.85 35.51
N ALA A 248 10.15 20.43 35.48
CA ALA A 248 9.61 19.58 36.54
C ALA A 248 10.31 18.20 36.55
N VAL A 249 10.88 17.82 37.69
CA VAL A 249 11.62 16.55 37.87
C VAL A 249 10.95 15.59 38.87
N ASN A 250 10.12 16.13 39.76
CA ASN A 250 9.34 15.34 40.71
C ASN A 250 8.01 14.96 40.07
N HIS A 251 7.66 13.68 40.11
CA HIS A 251 6.49 13.13 39.43
C HIS A 251 5.84 12.01 40.24
N LEU A 252 4.60 11.71 39.87
CA LEU A 252 3.80 10.65 40.45
C LEU A 252 4.01 9.33 39.70
N VAL A 253 4.08 8.22 40.44
CA VAL A 253 4.09 6.85 39.92
C VAL A 253 2.96 6.05 40.56
N LEU A 254 2.23 5.30 39.74
CA LEU A 254 1.26 4.29 40.16
C LEU A 254 1.87 2.91 39.95
N GLU A 255 1.96 2.13 41.02
CA GLU A 255 2.58 0.81 41.02
C GLU A 255 1.53 -0.25 41.36
N ALA A 256 1.29 -1.18 40.43
CA ALA A 256 0.67 -2.45 40.76
C ALA A 256 1.62 -3.25 41.67
N ARG A 257 1.06 -4.12 42.52
CA ARG A 257 1.83 -4.98 43.42
C ARG A 257 1.35 -6.41 43.37
N GLU A 258 2.23 -7.30 43.81
CA GLU A 258 1.98 -8.73 43.89
C GLU A 258 0.79 -9.06 44.81
N THR A 259 0.21 -10.25 44.61
CA THR A 259 -0.88 -10.78 45.43
C THR A 259 -0.61 -10.61 46.93
N GLY A 260 -1.59 -10.07 47.66
CA GLY A 260 -1.49 -9.80 49.10
C GLY A 260 -0.91 -8.41 49.46
N SER A 261 -0.42 -7.65 48.48
CA SER A 261 0.00 -6.26 48.66
C SER A 261 -0.93 -5.30 47.91
N GLY A 262 -1.23 -4.14 48.51
CA GLY A 262 -2.03 -3.09 47.86
C GLY A 262 -1.20 -2.29 46.84
N PRO A 263 -1.82 -1.76 45.76
CA PRO A 263 -1.15 -0.86 44.85
C PRO A 263 -0.67 0.42 45.56
N VAL A 264 0.36 1.05 45.03
CA VAL A 264 0.97 2.24 45.63
C VAL A 264 0.93 3.43 44.69
N LEU A 265 0.54 4.58 45.25
CA LEU A 265 0.67 5.90 44.65
C LEU A 265 1.87 6.59 45.33
N ARG A 266 2.99 6.78 44.62
CA ARG A 266 4.23 7.34 45.22
C ARG A 266 4.78 8.50 44.40
N MET A 267 5.38 9.48 45.07
CA MET A 267 6.17 10.53 44.43
C MET A 267 7.62 10.09 44.25
N THR A 268 8.18 10.31 43.05
CA THR A 268 9.57 10.00 42.71
C THR A 268 10.21 11.22 42.05
N GLY A 269 11.50 11.42 42.28
CA GLY A 269 12.27 12.53 41.75
C GLY A 269 13.65 12.61 42.40
N PRO A 270 14.52 13.52 41.96
CA PRO A 270 15.85 13.70 42.53
C PRO A 270 15.84 14.36 43.92
N ASP A 271 14.75 15.06 44.30
CA ASP A 271 14.66 15.71 45.60
C ASP A 271 14.50 14.69 46.74
N THR A 272 15.13 14.95 47.88
CA THR A 272 15.14 14.03 49.02
C THR A 272 13.81 13.92 49.75
N ASN A 273 12.99 14.99 49.72
CA ASN A 273 11.68 15.05 50.36
C ASN A 273 10.67 15.58 49.34
N ILE A 274 9.64 14.79 49.04
CA ILE A 274 8.62 15.14 48.05
C ILE A 274 7.23 14.87 48.64
N ASP A 275 6.45 15.93 48.84
CA ASP A 275 5.08 15.84 49.34
C ASP A 275 4.09 15.40 48.25
N LEU A 276 3.08 14.63 48.65
CA LEU A 276 1.88 14.42 47.83
C LEU A 276 0.84 15.51 48.14
N ASN A 277 0.74 16.48 47.24
CA ASN A 277 -0.23 17.57 47.35
C ASN A 277 -1.60 17.17 46.76
N LEU A 278 -2.61 16.93 47.62
CA LEU A 278 -4.00 16.70 47.21
C LEU A 278 -4.84 17.96 47.46
N ARG A 279 -5.25 18.67 46.39
CA ARG A 279 -5.99 19.94 46.49
C ARG A 279 -7.35 19.86 45.77
N PRO A 280 -8.46 19.83 46.51
CA PRO A 280 -9.80 19.98 45.93
C PRO A 280 -10.00 21.39 45.35
N LYS A 281 -11.03 21.56 44.51
CA LYS A 281 -11.40 22.85 43.95
C LYS A 281 -12.37 23.59 44.88
N GLY A 282 -12.15 24.90 45.09
CA GLY A 282 -13.04 25.74 45.89
C GLY A 282 -13.10 25.30 47.35
N SER A 283 -14.29 25.16 47.91
CA SER A 283 -14.54 24.68 49.27
C SER A 283 -14.57 23.15 49.40
N GLY A 284 -14.21 22.40 48.35
CA GLY A 284 -14.17 20.94 48.40
C GLY A 284 -13.13 20.41 49.40
N THR A 285 -13.33 19.18 49.86
CA THR A 285 -12.42 18.46 50.77
C THR A 285 -11.94 17.15 50.15
N VAL A 286 -10.80 16.62 50.62
CA VAL A 286 -10.36 15.27 50.24
C VAL A 286 -11.21 14.26 50.99
N SER A 287 -11.86 13.36 50.26
CA SER A 287 -12.68 12.30 50.85
C SER A 287 -11.86 11.03 51.07
N PHE A 288 -12.04 10.40 52.23
CA PHE A 288 -11.42 9.12 52.58
C PHE A 288 -12.50 8.10 52.95
N GLY A 289 -12.57 6.99 52.21
CA GLY A 289 -13.52 5.91 52.46
C GLY A 289 -14.99 6.29 52.23
N ALA A 290 -15.91 5.49 52.78
CA ALA A 290 -17.36 5.64 52.60
C ALA A 290 -18.13 5.85 53.92
N PHE A 291 -17.45 6.05 55.06
CA PHE A 291 -18.08 6.23 56.36
C PHE A 291 -18.84 7.57 56.43
N THR A 292 -20.07 7.55 56.92
CA THR A 292 -20.89 8.75 57.19
C THR A 292 -21.41 8.72 58.62
N ALA A 293 -21.45 9.89 59.26
CA ALA A 293 -21.94 10.05 60.62
C ALA A 293 -23.43 10.45 60.65
N ALA A 294 -24.21 9.91 61.60
CA ALA A 294 -25.53 10.42 61.92
C ALA A 294 -25.44 11.75 62.70
N ALA A 295 -26.42 12.64 62.55
CA ALA A 295 -26.42 13.95 63.21
C ALA A 295 -26.56 13.84 64.74
N GLY A 296 -25.81 14.66 65.50
CA GLY A 296 -26.04 14.88 66.94
C GLY A 296 -25.16 14.10 67.93
N ALA A 297 -24.05 13.51 67.51
CA ALA A 297 -23.11 12.82 68.42
C ALA A 297 -21.80 13.61 68.60
N ALA A 298 -21.35 13.79 69.85
CA ALA A 298 -20.12 14.51 70.20
C ALA A 298 -18.86 13.92 69.56
N VAL A 299 -18.83 12.60 69.36
CA VAL A 299 -17.97 11.89 68.42
C VAL A 299 -18.85 10.85 67.75
N ALA A 300 -19.14 11.04 66.47
CA ALA A 300 -20.05 10.19 65.71
C ALA A 300 -19.40 8.89 65.19
N GLY A 301 -18.07 8.81 65.25
CA GLY A 301 -17.29 7.65 64.85
C GLY A 301 -15.84 7.99 64.52
N TYR A 302 -15.19 7.19 63.68
CA TYR A 302 -13.85 7.47 63.18
C TYR A 302 -13.65 7.01 61.74
N ILE A 303 -12.78 7.71 61.02
CA ILE A 303 -12.20 7.25 59.76
C ILE A 303 -10.89 6.54 60.10
N GLU A 304 -10.73 5.31 59.63
CA GLU A 304 -9.49 4.55 59.84
C GLU A 304 -8.54 4.74 58.65
N ILE A 305 -7.30 5.12 58.95
CA ILE A 305 -6.19 5.24 57.99
C ILE A 305 -5.01 4.41 58.49
N LYS A 306 -4.16 3.88 57.60
CA LYS A 306 -2.94 3.18 58.04
C LYS A 306 -1.77 4.15 58.14
N ASP A 307 -0.91 3.95 59.14
CA ASP A 307 0.38 4.63 59.21
C ASP A 307 1.45 3.94 58.34
N ALA A 308 2.68 4.48 58.36
CA ALA A 308 3.80 3.93 57.59
C ALA A 308 4.19 2.49 57.96
N THR A 309 3.79 2.00 59.14
CA THR A 309 4.01 0.61 59.58
C THR A 309 2.84 -0.31 59.22
N GLY A 310 1.82 0.22 58.54
CA GLY A 310 0.61 -0.51 58.15
C GLY A 310 -0.42 -0.64 59.26
N GLN A 311 -0.19 -0.04 60.43
CA GLN A 311 -1.09 -0.12 61.58
C GLN A 311 -2.26 0.87 61.42
N PRO A 312 -3.50 0.47 61.74
CA PRO A 312 -4.64 1.36 61.68
C PRO A 312 -4.56 2.48 62.73
N ARG A 313 -4.91 3.69 62.32
CA ARG A 313 -5.03 4.92 63.09
C ARG A 313 -6.42 5.51 62.85
N ARG A 314 -7.00 6.12 63.88
CA ARG A 314 -8.39 6.61 63.86
C ARG A 314 -8.40 8.14 63.84
N LEU A 315 -9.03 8.72 62.83
CA LEU A 315 -9.39 10.14 62.77
C LEU A 315 -10.81 10.29 63.32
N ALA A 316 -10.97 10.93 64.47
CA ALA A 316 -12.28 11.11 65.10
C ALA A 316 -13.20 11.96 64.21
N VAL A 317 -14.44 11.50 64.02
CA VAL A 317 -15.50 12.25 63.33
C VAL A 317 -16.34 12.95 64.39
N VAL A 318 -16.34 14.27 64.37
CA VAL A 318 -17.13 15.13 65.25
C VAL A 318 -18.12 15.92 64.39
N ASN A 319 -19.37 16.00 64.84
CA ASN A 319 -20.44 16.79 64.21
C ASN A 319 -20.92 17.88 65.17
#